data_AF-A0AAD2C3A4-F1
#
_entry.id   AF-A0AAD2C3A4-F1
#
_cell.length_a   1.000
_cell.length_b   1.000
_cell.length_c   1.000
_cell.angle_alpha   90.00
_cell.angle_beta   90.00
_cell.angle_gamma   90.00
#
_symmetry.space_group_name_H-M   'P 1'
#
loop_
_entity.id
_entity.type
_entity.pdbx_description
1 polymer ?
#
loop_
_entity_poly.entity_id
_entity_poly.type
_entity_poly.pdbx_seq_one_letter_code
_entity_poly.pdbx_strand_id
1 'polypeptide(L)'
;MMQTERVVGTRCQLPRTDVPAITTARAGSREEALRLVGSGAVAVVELDYESGWQDAVELGRLGRAVGVRVEFRGHESIAVKSPAALVAGLARVKATFRQRNLYCQFDLDRFSAGELELLEAKAERLGDYILGGHLLRDVDAEWLE
;
A
#
# COMPACT_ATOMS: atom_id res chain seq x y z
N MET A 1 -34.60 -42.65 -39.71
CA MET A 1 -33.37 -42.11 -40.30
C MET A 1 -32.76 -41.17 -39.26
N MET A 2 -31.61 -41.57 -38.73
CA MET A 2 -30.60 -40.84 -37.95
C MET A 2 -31.02 -40.09 -36.66
N GLN A 3 -30.62 -40.70 -35.54
CA GLN A 3 -30.39 -40.07 -34.24
C GLN A 3 -29.13 -39.18 -34.32
N THR A 4 -29.13 -38.04 -33.64
CA THR A 4 -27.93 -37.24 -33.37
C THR A 4 -27.72 -37.16 -31.86
N GLU A 5 -26.75 -37.93 -31.38
CA GLU A 5 -26.23 -37.91 -30.02
C GLU A 5 -25.49 -36.58 -29.76
N ARG A 6 -25.86 -35.89 -28.68
CA ARG A 6 -25.08 -34.77 -28.14
C ARG A 6 -24.12 -35.32 -27.10
N VAL A 7 -22.84 -35.35 -27.44
CA VAL A 7 -21.74 -35.60 -26.50
C VAL A 7 -21.61 -34.38 -25.58
N VAL A 8 -22.01 -34.55 -24.32
CA VAL A 8 -21.76 -33.57 -23.25
C VAL A 8 -20.32 -33.76 -22.80
N GLY A 9 -19.43 -32.85 -23.24
CA GLY A 9 -18.06 -32.79 -22.76
C GLY A 9 -18.02 -32.34 -21.30
N THR A 10 -17.73 -33.28 -20.40
CA THR A 10 -17.41 -33.02 -19.00
C THR A 10 -16.19 -32.12 -18.92
N ARG A 11 -16.39 -30.82 -18.64
CA ARG A 11 -15.29 -29.91 -18.29
C ARG A 11 -14.75 -30.34 -16.92
N CYS A 12 -13.59 -30.98 -16.93
CA CYS A 12 -12.77 -31.21 -15.76
C CYS A 12 -12.37 -29.84 -15.19
N GLN A 13 -13.14 -29.33 -14.22
CA GLN A 13 -12.77 -28.14 -13.46
C GLN A 13 -11.70 -28.56 -12.46
N LEU A 14 -10.44 -28.26 -12.78
CA LEU A 14 -9.38 -28.28 -11.78
C LEU A 14 -9.75 -27.25 -10.70
N PRO A 15 -9.59 -27.57 -9.40
CA PRO A 15 -9.81 -26.59 -8.35
C PRO A 15 -8.84 -25.44 -8.58
N ARG A 16 -9.40 -24.24 -8.72
CA ARG A 16 -8.62 -23.02 -8.56
C ARG A 16 -8.04 -23.09 -7.17
N THR A 17 -6.72 -23.23 -7.06
CA THR A 17 -6.01 -22.95 -5.82
C THR A 17 -6.28 -21.49 -5.50
N ASP A 18 -7.29 -21.26 -4.66
CA ASP A 18 -7.41 -20.02 -3.90
C ASP A 18 -6.13 -19.92 -3.09
N VAL A 19 -5.18 -19.10 -3.57
CA VAL A 19 -4.06 -18.67 -2.74
C VAL A 19 -4.72 -18.00 -1.53
N PRO A 20 -4.55 -18.50 -0.31
CA PRO A 20 -5.19 -17.90 0.85
C PRO A 20 -4.79 -16.42 0.88
N ALA A 21 -5.78 -15.53 0.99
CA ALA A 21 -5.53 -14.12 1.18
C ALA A 21 -4.58 -13.98 2.37
N ILE A 22 -3.37 -13.51 2.10
CA ILE A 22 -2.35 -13.33 3.14
C ILE A 22 -2.91 -12.30 4.11
N THR A 23 -3.24 -12.71 5.33
CA THR A 23 -3.74 -11.80 6.35
C THR A 23 -2.60 -10.93 6.84
N THR A 24 -2.69 -9.63 6.54
CA THR A 24 -1.74 -8.61 6.98
C THR A 24 -2.38 -7.76 8.08
N ALA A 25 -1.64 -7.48 9.15
CA ALA A 25 -2.02 -6.51 10.15
C ALA A 25 -0.94 -5.43 10.29
N ARG A 26 -1.36 -4.26 10.77
CA ARG A 26 -0.50 -3.11 10.99
C ARG A 26 -0.36 -2.86 12.48
N ALA A 27 0.86 -2.60 12.93
CA ALA A 27 1.17 -2.24 14.30
C ALA A 27 1.58 -0.77 14.36
N GLY A 28 0.93 0.01 15.21
CA GLY A 28 1.28 1.40 15.52
C GLY A 28 2.27 1.55 16.68
N SER A 29 2.70 0.44 17.30
CA SER A 29 3.73 0.42 18.34
C SER A 29 4.45 -0.93 18.41
N ARG A 30 5.59 -0.97 19.11
CA ARG A 30 6.35 -2.19 19.37
C ARG A 30 5.54 -3.22 20.16
N GLU A 31 4.83 -2.78 21.19
CA GLU A 31 3.97 -3.63 22.03
C GLU A 31 2.84 -4.25 21.20
N GLU A 32 2.22 -3.47 20.32
CA GLU A 32 1.22 -3.98 19.40
C GLU A 32 1.79 -5.00 18.41
N ALA A 33 2.98 -4.74 17.86
CA ALA A 33 3.65 -5.66 16.96
C ALA A 33 3.94 -7.01 17.64
N LEU A 34 4.42 -6.99 18.88
CA LEU A 34 4.65 -8.21 19.67
C LEU A 34 3.36 -9.01 19.89
N ARG A 35 2.25 -8.34 20.21
CA ARG A 35 0.95 -9.00 20.35
C ARG A 35 0.50 -9.64 19.04
N LEU A 36 0.63 -8.93 17.92
CA LEU A 36 0.24 -9.43 16.60
C LEU A 36 1.09 -10.62 16.16
N VAL A 37 2.41 -10.55 16.33
CA VAL A 37 3.34 -11.67 16.05
C VAL A 37 2.98 -12.90 16.89
N GLY A 38 2.66 -12.71 18.17
CA GLY A 38 2.28 -13.81 19.07
C GLY A 38 0.86 -14.36 18.85
N SER A 39 0.02 -13.70 18.05
CA SER A 39 -1.41 -14.06 17.91
C SER A 39 -1.65 -15.30 17.04
N GLY A 40 -0.73 -15.61 16.12
CA GLY A 40 -0.92 -16.66 15.10
C GLY A 40 -2.04 -16.37 14.08
N ALA A 41 -2.67 -15.20 14.13
CA ALA A 41 -3.82 -14.85 13.28
C ALA A 41 -3.43 -14.18 11.95
N VAL A 42 -2.17 -13.77 11.82
CA VAL A 42 -1.68 -12.96 10.69
C VAL A 42 -0.42 -13.58 10.10
N ALA A 43 -0.29 -13.51 8.79
CA ALA A 43 0.89 -13.96 8.07
C ALA A 43 1.95 -12.84 7.95
N VAL A 44 1.52 -11.58 8.00
CA VAL A 44 2.38 -10.40 7.90
C VAL A 44 2.01 -9.36 8.96
N VAL A 45 3.02 -8.78 9.61
CA VAL A 45 2.89 -7.61 10.49
C VAL A 45 3.69 -6.45 9.88
N GLU A 46 3.00 -5.39 9.50
CA GLU A 46 3.60 -4.14 9.06
C GLU A 46 3.83 -3.21 10.26
N LEU A 47 5.07 -2.79 10.47
CA LEU A 47 5.43 -1.77 11.45
C LEU A 47 5.14 -0.39 10.86
N ASP A 48 4.25 0.36 11.50
CA ASP A 48 3.83 1.69 11.07
C ASP A 48 3.91 2.69 12.23
N TYR A 49 5.14 2.94 12.66
CA TYR A 49 5.48 3.92 13.66
C TYR A 49 6.92 4.40 13.45
N GLU A 50 7.25 5.57 14.00
CA GLU A 50 8.47 6.32 13.71
C GLU A 50 9.76 5.50 13.93
N SER A 51 9.86 4.80 15.05
CA SER A 51 11.00 3.96 15.40
C SER A 51 10.90 2.53 14.85
N GLY A 52 9.91 2.21 14.01
CA GLY A 52 9.68 0.85 13.52
C GLY A 52 10.87 0.25 12.77
N TRP A 53 11.69 1.09 12.12
CA TRP A 53 12.92 0.65 11.47
C TRP A 53 13.97 0.09 12.45
N GLN A 54 13.99 0.56 13.70
CA GLN A 54 14.90 0.07 14.75
C GLN A 54 14.47 -1.31 15.24
N ASP A 55 13.16 -1.51 15.39
CA ASP A 55 12.59 -2.76 15.89
C ASP A 55 12.49 -3.86 14.83
N ALA A 56 12.48 -3.51 13.54
CA ALA A 56 12.25 -4.42 12.43
C ALA A 56 13.17 -5.65 12.44
N VAL A 57 14.43 -5.48 12.87
CA VAL A 57 15.41 -6.59 12.92
C VAL A 57 15.04 -7.61 14.00
N GLU A 58 14.81 -7.14 15.23
CA GLU A 58 14.48 -8.02 16.35
C GLU A 58 13.10 -8.66 16.17
N LEU A 59 12.09 -7.86 15.83
CA LEU A 59 10.74 -8.34 15.57
C LEU A 59 10.70 -9.28 14.36
N GLY A 60 11.49 -9.02 13.32
CA GLY A 60 11.64 -9.92 12.18
C GLY A 60 12.22 -11.28 12.56
N ARG A 61 13.17 -11.32 13.50
CA ARG A 61 13.70 -12.58 14.05
C ARG A 61 12.64 -13.33 14.84
N LEU A 62 11.89 -12.64 15.69
CA LEU A 62 10.80 -13.23 16.49
C LEU A 62 9.67 -13.76 15.60
N GLY A 63 9.24 -12.96 14.62
CA GLY A 63 8.21 -13.36 13.67
C GLY A 63 8.59 -14.61 12.89
N ARG A 64 9.82 -14.68 12.37
CA ARG A 64 10.30 -15.86 11.63
C ARG A 64 10.21 -17.15 12.46
N ALA A 65 10.48 -17.08 13.76
CA ALA A 65 10.41 -18.24 14.65
C ALA A 65 9.00 -18.83 14.76
N VAL A 66 7.96 -18.02 14.49
CA VAL A 66 6.54 -18.41 14.55
C VAL A 66 5.85 -18.36 13.19
N GLY A 67 6.60 -18.22 12.09
CA GLY A 67 6.05 -18.20 10.74
C GLY A 67 5.38 -16.88 10.32
N VAL A 68 5.62 -15.78 11.04
CA VAL A 68 5.09 -14.45 10.74
C VAL A 68 6.17 -13.58 10.09
N ARG A 69 5.86 -12.97 8.95
CA ARG A 69 6.76 -11.99 8.32
C ARG A 69 6.54 -10.62 8.95
N VAL A 70 7.61 -9.95 9.38
CA VAL A 70 7.55 -8.58 9.88
C VAL A 70 8.22 -7.67 8.88
N GLU A 71 7.56 -6.56 8.53
CA GLU A 71 8.03 -5.62 7.52
C GLU A 71 7.94 -4.19 8.04
N PHE A 72 8.94 -3.38 7.72
CA PHE A 72 8.88 -1.93 7.89
C PHE A 72 8.96 -1.29 6.50
N ARG A 73 8.06 -0.34 6.24
CA ARG A 73 8.05 0.45 5.00
C ARG A 73 8.10 1.92 5.37
N GLY A 74 9.15 2.63 4.96
CA GLY A 74 9.32 4.04 5.26
C GLY A 74 8.49 4.97 4.35
N HIS A 75 8.10 4.48 3.17
CA HIS A 75 7.33 5.26 2.21
C HIS A 75 6.30 4.42 1.47
N GLU A 76 5.32 5.12 0.89
CA GLU A 76 4.37 4.60 -0.07
C GLU A 76 4.35 5.47 -1.34
N SER A 77 4.20 4.82 -2.49
CA SER A 77 4.13 5.47 -3.79
C SER A 77 2.67 5.62 -4.22
N ILE A 78 2.22 6.87 -4.34
CA ILE A 78 0.83 7.18 -4.68
C ILE A 78 0.76 7.77 -6.07
N ALA A 79 -0.01 7.14 -6.95
CA ALA A 79 -0.33 7.70 -8.27
C ALA A 79 -1.46 8.72 -8.13
N VAL A 80 -1.18 10.00 -8.40
CA VAL A 80 -2.17 11.07 -8.32
C VAL A 80 -2.68 11.40 -9.71
N LYS A 81 -3.97 11.16 -9.98
CA LYS A 81 -4.50 11.18 -11.35
C LYS A 81 -4.91 12.57 -11.84
N SER A 82 -5.12 13.55 -10.95
CA SER A 82 -5.52 14.90 -11.35
C SER A 82 -5.14 15.98 -10.33
N PRO A 83 -5.17 17.28 -10.71
CA PRO A 83 -4.99 18.40 -9.78
C PRO A 83 -5.96 18.34 -8.59
N ALA A 84 -7.23 18.03 -8.83
CA ALA A 84 -8.24 17.92 -7.77
C ALA A 84 -7.93 16.78 -6.79
N ALA A 85 -7.48 15.63 -7.31
CA ALA A 85 -7.05 14.50 -6.48
C ALA A 85 -5.84 14.85 -5.60
N LEU A 86 -4.90 15.67 -6.08
CA LEU A 86 -3.78 16.17 -5.27
C LEU A 86 -4.27 17.03 -4.10
N VAL A 87 -5.10 18.03 -4.40
CA VAL A 87 -5.65 18.95 -3.39
C VAL A 87 -6.45 18.19 -2.33
N ALA A 88 -7.36 17.31 -2.78
CA ALA A 88 -8.19 16.50 -1.91
C ALA A 88 -7.35 15.52 -1.08
N GLY A 89 -6.37 14.85 -1.69
CA GLY A 89 -5.51 13.89 -1.01
C GLY A 89 -4.60 14.52 0.06
N LEU A 90 -4.07 15.72 -0.20
CA LEU A 90 -3.33 16.49 0.79
C LEU A 90 -4.22 17.01 1.93
N ALA A 91 -5.55 17.12 1.74
CA ALA A 91 -6.48 17.48 2.80
C ALA A 91 -6.88 16.29 3.69
N ARG A 92 -6.63 15.04 3.24
CA ARG A 92 -6.93 13.83 4.03
C ARG A 92 -5.90 13.66 5.13
N VAL A 93 -6.37 13.27 6.32
CA VAL A 93 -5.51 12.83 7.44
C VAL A 93 -4.72 11.61 7.00
N LYS A 94 -3.42 11.55 7.33
CA LYS A 94 -2.57 10.41 7.02
C LYS A 94 -3.01 9.20 7.85
N ALA A 95 -3.22 8.08 7.17
CA ALA A 95 -3.57 6.81 7.81
C ALA A 95 -2.33 6.05 8.34
N THR A 96 -1.13 6.53 7.99
CA THR A 96 0.15 5.91 8.32
C THR A 96 1.22 6.93 8.67
N PHE A 97 2.27 6.50 9.35
CA PHE A 97 3.48 7.29 9.56
C PHE A 97 4.30 7.47 8.26
N ARG A 98 4.12 6.57 7.29
CA ARG A 98 4.87 6.54 6.03
C ARG A 98 4.90 7.88 5.31
N GLN A 99 6.04 8.20 4.72
CA GLN A 99 6.16 9.27 3.74
C GLN A 99 5.38 8.92 2.47
N ARG A 100 4.57 9.84 1.95
CA ARG A 100 3.85 9.62 0.68
C ARG A 100 4.63 10.26 -0.46
N ASN A 101 5.08 9.46 -1.41
CA ASN A 101 5.64 9.94 -2.65
C ASN A 101 4.49 10.09 -3.66
N LEU A 102 4.10 11.33 -3.93
CA LEU A 102 2.92 11.70 -4.74
C LEU A 102 3.34 11.89 -6.20
N TYR A 103 3.22 10.82 -6.99
CA TYR A 103 3.56 10.81 -8.41
C TYR A 103 2.39 11.36 -9.23
N CYS A 104 2.49 12.64 -9.63
CA CYS A 104 1.45 13.34 -10.38
C CYS A 104 1.45 12.88 -11.85
N GLN A 105 0.39 12.18 -12.26
CA GLN A 105 0.17 11.67 -13.63
C GLN A 105 -0.49 12.74 -14.53
N PHE A 106 -0.32 14.00 -14.17
CA PHE A 106 -0.81 15.18 -14.87
C PHE A 106 0.30 16.23 -14.85
N ASP A 107 0.16 17.22 -15.73
CA ASP A 107 1.12 18.32 -15.83
C ASP A 107 0.99 19.28 -14.63
N LEU A 108 2.08 19.47 -13.88
CA LEU A 108 2.11 20.36 -12.72
C LEU A 108 1.95 21.84 -13.12
N ASP A 109 2.25 22.18 -14.38
CA ASP A 109 2.06 23.53 -14.95
C ASP A 109 0.58 23.93 -15.04
N ARG A 110 -0.35 23.01 -14.73
CA ARG A 110 -1.77 23.31 -14.55
C ARG A 110 -2.05 24.15 -13.30
N PHE A 111 -1.14 24.16 -12.34
CA PHE A 111 -1.18 25.08 -11.21
C PHE A 111 -0.40 26.34 -11.55
N SER A 112 -0.86 27.50 -11.06
CA SER A 112 0.04 28.66 -11.02
C SER A 112 1.21 28.40 -10.09
N ALA A 113 2.33 29.09 -10.29
CA ALA A 113 3.53 28.92 -9.44
C ALA A 113 3.21 29.08 -7.95
N GLY A 114 2.40 30.07 -7.57
CA GLY A 114 2.01 30.28 -6.18
C GLY A 114 1.10 29.18 -5.62
N GLU A 115 0.24 28.57 -6.43
CA GLU A 115 -0.58 27.43 -5.99
C GLU A 115 0.28 26.18 -5.80
N LEU A 116 1.22 25.92 -6.71
CA LEU A 116 2.12 24.78 -6.60
C LEU A 116 3.01 24.91 -5.36
N GLU A 117 3.59 26.08 -5.10
CA GLU A 117 4.40 26.34 -3.89
C GLU A 117 3.61 26.08 -2.60
N LEU A 118 2.34 26.48 -2.54
CA LEU A 118 1.47 26.22 -1.40
C LEU A 118 1.19 24.72 -1.20
N LEU A 119 1.03 23.98 -2.30
CA LEU A 119 0.82 22.54 -2.28
C LEU A 119 2.08 21.79 -1.87
N GLU A 120 3.24 22.20 -2.36
CA GLU A 120 4.55 21.66 -1.97
C GLU A 120 4.83 21.91 -0.50
N ALA A 121 4.64 23.13 0.00
CA ALA A 121 4.79 23.44 1.42
C ALA A 121 3.80 22.66 2.29
N LYS A 122 2.60 22.38 1.79
CA LYS A 122 1.64 21.52 2.49
C LYS A 122 2.09 20.07 2.51
N ALA A 123 2.58 19.54 1.38
CA ALA A 123 3.12 18.19 1.28
C ALA A 123 4.33 18.01 2.23
N GLU A 124 5.27 18.95 2.24
CA GLU A 124 6.46 18.91 3.11
C GLU A 124 6.08 18.81 4.60
N ARG A 125 5.13 19.64 5.06
CA ARG A 125 4.65 19.59 6.45
C ARG A 125 4.00 18.26 6.83
N LEU A 126 3.47 17.53 5.86
CA LEU A 126 2.89 16.21 6.05
C LEU A 126 3.94 15.09 5.91
N GLY A 127 5.18 15.43 5.57
CA GLY A 127 6.23 14.47 5.23
C GLY A 127 5.92 13.75 3.92
N ASP A 128 5.41 14.46 2.92
CA ASP A 128 5.13 13.95 1.58
C ASP A 128 5.98 14.69 0.53
N TYR A 129 6.18 14.06 -0.62
CA TYR A 129 6.90 14.64 -1.76
C TYR A 129 6.05 14.63 -3.01
N ILE A 130 5.93 15.78 -3.69
CA ILE A 130 5.32 15.88 -5.01
C ILE A 130 6.39 15.54 -6.06
N LEU A 131 6.09 14.58 -6.93
CA LEU A 131 7.03 14.05 -7.92
C LEU A 131 6.37 13.97 -9.30
N GLY A 132 7.19 14.07 -10.35
CA GLY A 132 6.74 13.84 -11.72
C GLY A 132 6.30 12.39 -11.95
N GLY A 133 5.14 12.19 -12.58
CA GLY A 133 4.53 10.88 -12.78
C GLY A 133 5.41 9.87 -13.53
N HIS A 134 6.33 10.34 -14.37
CA HIS A 134 7.28 9.50 -15.11
C HIS A 134 8.31 8.78 -14.23
N LEU A 135 8.46 9.18 -12.97
CA LEU A 135 9.35 8.53 -12.00
C LEU A 135 8.70 7.32 -11.31
N LEU A 136 7.40 7.12 -11.51
CA LEU A 136 6.65 6.04 -10.88
C LEU A 136 7.08 4.68 -11.41
N ARG A 137 7.37 3.75 -10.50
CA ARG A 137 7.73 2.36 -10.82
C ARG A 137 6.68 1.39 -10.32
N ASP A 138 6.35 1.51 -9.03
CA ASP A 138 5.37 0.70 -8.33
C ASP A 138 4.32 1.60 -7.68
N VAL A 139 3.07 1.14 -7.63
CA VAL A 139 1.94 1.88 -7.08
C VAL A 139 1.42 1.16 -5.84
N ASP A 140 1.42 1.85 -4.70
CA ASP A 140 0.79 1.38 -3.48
C ASP A 140 -0.69 1.81 -3.42
N ALA A 141 -0.99 3.01 -3.90
CA ALA A 141 -2.34 3.56 -3.91
C ALA A 141 -2.56 4.53 -5.08
N GLU A 142 -3.82 4.70 -5.45
CA GLU A 142 -4.23 5.71 -6.43
C GLU A 142 -5.12 6.77 -5.77
N TRP A 143 -4.85 8.03 -6.07
CA TRP A 143 -5.75 9.13 -5.72
C TRP A 143 -6.55 9.54 -6.94
N LEU A 144 -7.84 9.27 -6.85
CA LEU A 144 -8.89 9.71 -7.76
C LEU A 144 -9.66 10.88 -7.11
N GLU A 145 -10.39 11.61 -7.94
CA GLU A 145 -11.27 12.72 -7.53
C GLU A 145 -12.37 12.26 -6.57
#